data_AF-A0A2V9JBX8-F1
#
_entry.id   AF-A0A2V9JBX8-F1
#
_cell.length_a   1.000
_cell.length_b   1.000
_cell.length_c   1.000
_cell.angle_alpha   90.00
_cell.angle_beta   90.00
_cell.angle_gamma   90.00
#
_symmetry.space_group_name_H-M   'P 1'
#
loop_
_entity.id
_entity.type
_entity.pdbx_description
1 polymer ?
#
loop_
_entity_poly.entity_id
_entity_poly.type
_entity_poly.pdbx_seq_one_letter_code
_entity_poly.pdbx_strand_id
1 'polypeptide(L)'
;MEQELARSALPLASEALKVARHGARTSSGPEFLARVSPRIAILSAESGSPRRSPSPATLERIRAAGARIFRTDTDGAVTVEMRGASLSVHTFATLAPARQGDPYLPSR
;
A
#
# COMPACT_ATOMS: atom_id res chain seq x y z
N MET A 1 -1.88 -17.68 4.29
CA MET A 1 -2.88 -17.16 3.33
C MET A 1 -2.21 -16.66 2.04
N GLU A 2 -1.44 -15.57 2.01
CA GLU A 2 -0.83 -15.07 0.75
C GLU A 2 0.06 -16.10 0.04
N GLN A 3 0.85 -16.89 0.79
CA GLN A 3 1.65 -17.99 0.24
C GLN A 3 0.80 -19.11 -0.36
N GLU A 4 -0.35 -19.38 0.24
CA GLU A 4 -1.29 -20.38 -0.28
C GLU A 4 -1.95 -19.88 -1.56
N LEU A 5 -2.41 -18.63 -1.55
CA LEU A 5 -2.93 -17.97 -2.76
C LEU A 5 -1.88 -18.01 -3.86
N ALA A 6 -0.64 -17.66 -3.57
CA ALA A 6 0.47 -17.65 -4.54
C ALA A 6 0.74 -19.01 -5.19
N ARG A 7 0.39 -20.13 -4.54
CA ARG A 7 0.53 -21.49 -5.09
C ARG A 7 -0.75 -22.05 -5.70
N SER A 8 -1.89 -21.41 -5.44
CA SER A 8 -3.20 -21.86 -5.94
C SER A 8 -3.37 -21.59 -7.43
N ALA A 9 -4.28 -22.31 -8.09
CA ALA A 9 -4.66 -22.06 -9.49
C ALA A 9 -5.64 -20.88 -9.67
N LEU A 10 -5.97 -20.13 -8.61
CA LEU A 10 -6.93 -19.02 -8.68
C LEU A 10 -6.40 -17.86 -9.53
N PRO A 11 -7.26 -17.15 -10.28
CA PRO A 11 -6.86 -15.92 -10.96
C PRO A 11 -6.66 -14.80 -9.93
N LEU A 12 -5.42 -14.37 -9.74
CA LEU A 12 -5.06 -13.35 -8.73
C LEU A 12 -4.79 -11.96 -9.31
N ALA A 13 -4.65 -11.84 -10.63
CA ALA A 13 -4.39 -10.57 -11.30
C ALA A 13 -5.44 -9.53 -10.88
N SER A 14 -5.00 -8.41 -10.34
CA SER A 14 -5.86 -7.39 -9.74
C SER A 14 -5.33 -6.00 -10.05
N GLU A 15 -6.21 -5.03 -10.31
CA GLU A 15 -5.80 -3.63 -10.51
C GLU A 15 -5.35 -2.96 -9.20
N ALA A 16 -5.98 -3.34 -8.09
CA ALA A 16 -5.73 -2.77 -6.76
C ALA A 16 -5.52 -3.86 -5.70
N LEU A 17 -4.53 -3.66 -4.83
CA LEU A 17 -4.24 -4.53 -3.70
C LEU A 17 -4.47 -3.81 -2.37
N LYS A 18 -5.39 -4.30 -1.54
CA LYS A 18 -5.41 -3.94 -0.11
C LYS A 18 -4.33 -4.73 0.62
N VAL A 19 -3.29 -4.06 1.08
CA VAL A 19 -2.16 -4.73 1.74
C VAL A 19 -2.59 -5.27 3.10
N ALA A 20 -2.28 -6.55 3.33
CA ALA A 20 -2.59 -7.23 4.57
C ALA A 20 -1.83 -6.65 5.77
N ARG A 21 -2.43 -6.76 6.96
CA ARG A 21 -1.78 -6.50 8.27
C ARG A 21 -0.97 -5.19 8.31
N HIS A 22 -1.55 -4.11 7.80
CA HIS A 22 -0.92 -2.77 7.81
C HIS A 22 0.46 -2.70 7.13
N GLY A 23 0.80 -3.67 6.27
CA GLY A 23 2.14 -3.76 5.67
C GLY A 23 3.19 -4.34 6.61
N ALA A 24 2.82 -5.30 7.46
CA ALA A 24 3.78 -6.05 8.27
C ALA A 24 4.93 -6.63 7.41
N ARG A 25 6.10 -6.85 8.02
CA ARG A 25 7.32 -7.31 7.34
C ARG A 25 7.13 -8.58 6.50
N THR A 26 6.21 -9.45 6.91
CA THR A 26 5.92 -10.74 6.25
C THR A 26 4.78 -10.66 5.23
N SER A 27 4.11 -9.51 5.08
CA SER A 27 3.03 -9.31 4.12
C SER A 27 3.56 -9.01 2.72
N SER A 28 2.76 -9.30 1.69
CA SER A 28 3.05 -9.00 0.30
C SER A 28 4.43 -9.55 -0.12
N GLY A 29 4.56 -10.87 -0.03
CA GLY A 29 5.74 -11.58 -0.51
C GLY A 29 5.90 -11.46 -2.04
N PRO A 30 7.12 -11.63 -2.56
CA PRO A 30 7.43 -11.40 -3.98
C PRO A 30 6.63 -12.31 -4.93
N GLU A 31 6.48 -13.59 -4.60
CA GLU A 31 5.71 -14.55 -5.41
C GLU A 31 4.22 -14.15 -5.50
N PHE A 32 3.63 -13.73 -4.37
CA PHE A 32 2.26 -13.24 -4.33
C PHE A 32 2.11 -11.95 -5.15
N LEU A 33 3.02 -10.98 -4.98
CA LEU A 33 3.00 -9.72 -5.73
C LEU A 33 3.17 -9.92 -7.23
N ALA A 34 4.02 -10.86 -7.65
CA ALA A 34 4.20 -11.19 -9.06
C ALA A 34 2.91 -11.74 -9.69
N ARG A 35 2.14 -12.54 -8.93
CA ARG A 35 0.86 -13.09 -9.41
C ARG A 35 -0.30 -12.11 -9.39
N VAL A 36 -0.34 -11.22 -8.39
CA VAL A 36 -1.37 -10.19 -8.30
C VAL A 36 -1.11 -9.05 -9.29
N SER A 37 0.16 -8.70 -9.52
CA SER A 37 0.63 -7.63 -10.39
C SER A 37 -0.19 -6.32 -10.29
N PRO A 38 -0.37 -5.76 -9.08
CA PRO A 38 -1.28 -4.64 -8.89
C PRO A 38 -0.72 -3.33 -9.44
N ARG A 39 -1.59 -2.49 -9.99
CA ARG A 39 -1.23 -1.10 -10.35
C ARG A 39 -1.13 -0.22 -9.12
N ILE A 40 -1.99 -0.45 -8.13
CA ILE A 40 -1.99 0.30 -6.87
C ILE A 40 -2.04 -0.61 -5.65
N ALA A 41 -1.44 -0.17 -4.55
CA ALA A 41 -1.47 -0.85 -3.26
C ALA A 41 -1.88 0.12 -2.14
N ILE A 42 -2.88 -0.28 -1.35
CA ILE A 42 -3.47 0.55 -0.27
C ILE A 42 -3.11 -0.03 1.09
N LEU A 43 -2.34 0.73 1.87
CA LEU A 43 -1.94 0.40 3.23
C LEU A 43 -2.77 1.21 4.22
N SER A 44 -3.38 0.51 5.17
CA SER A 44 -3.95 1.18 6.34
C SER A 44 -2.84 1.33 7.36
N ALA A 45 -2.48 2.56 7.68
CA ALA A 45 -1.42 2.92 8.60
C ALA A 45 -1.90 4.05 9.51
N GLU A 46 -1.30 4.17 10.69
CA GLU A 46 -1.60 5.21 11.67
C GLU A 46 -0.39 6.15 11.83
N SER A 47 -0.62 7.45 11.70
CA SER A 47 0.41 8.47 11.88
C SER A 47 0.93 8.47 13.32
N GLY A 48 2.25 8.63 13.49
CA GLY A 48 2.89 8.69 14.81
C GLY A 48 2.98 7.36 15.58
N SER A 49 2.59 6.23 14.98
CA SER A 49 2.61 4.91 15.64
C SER A 49 3.64 3.97 15.01
N PRO A 50 4.84 3.79 15.59
CA PRO A 50 5.86 2.87 15.07
C PRO A 50 5.37 1.43 14.92
N ARG A 51 4.43 0.99 15.78
CA ARG A 51 3.85 -0.36 15.74
C ARG A 51 2.85 -0.57 14.59
N ARG A 52 2.34 0.51 14.00
CA ARG A 52 1.31 0.50 12.94
C ARG A 52 1.77 1.26 11.70
N SER A 53 3.07 1.50 11.60
CA SER A 53 3.71 1.96 10.38
C SER A 53 4.07 0.75 9.51
N PRO A 54 3.90 0.83 8.18
CA PRO A 54 4.30 -0.24 7.29
C PRO A 54 5.80 -0.53 7.38
N SER A 55 6.17 -1.81 7.30
CA SER A 55 7.56 -2.21 7.24
C SER A 55 8.25 -1.66 5.98
N PRO A 56 9.43 -1.02 6.08
CA PRO A 56 10.18 -0.56 4.91
C PRO A 56 10.38 -1.64 3.85
N ALA A 57 10.76 -2.85 4.27
CA ALA A 57 10.93 -4.01 3.38
C ALA A 57 9.64 -4.38 2.59
N THR A 58 8.46 -4.15 3.18
CA THR A 58 7.19 -4.41 2.49
C THR A 58 6.90 -3.32 1.46
N LEU A 59 7.16 -2.06 1.81
CA LEU A 59 7.03 -0.93 0.87
C LEU A 59 7.98 -1.09 -0.32
N GLU A 60 9.22 -1.51 -0.09
CA GLU A 60 10.21 -1.77 -1.15
C GLU A 60 9.74 -2.87 -2.10
N ARG A 61 9.27 -4.02 -1.58
CA ARG A 61 8.74 -5.09 -2.43
C ARG A 61 7.57 -4.64 -3.29
N ILE A 62 6.65 -3.87 -2.72
CA ILE A 62 5.48 -3.36 -3.45
C ILE A 62 5.92 -2.38 -4.56
N ARG A 63 6.89 -1.50 -4.29
CA ARG A 63 7.46 -0.61 -5.32
C ARG A 63 8.20 -1.38 -6.40
N ALA A 64 8.98 -2.39 -6.02
CA ALA A 64 9.71 -3.24 -6.97
C ALA A 64 8.76 -4.04 -7.87
N ALA A 65 7.55 -4.37 -7.40
CA ALA A 65 6.49 -4.96 -8.20
C ALA A 65 5.78 -3.96 -9.13
N GLY A 66 6.19 -2.69 -9.15
CA GLY A 66 5.64 -1.65 -10.03
C GLY A 66 4.37 -0.97 -9.51
N ALA A 67 3.93 -1.29 -8.29
CA ALA A 67 2.68 -0.76 -7.75
C ALA A 67 2.87 0.63 -7.10
N ARG A 68 1.96 1.56 -7.41
CA ARG A 68 1.86 2.84 -6.70
C ARG A 68 1.27 2.64 -5.32
N ILE A 69 1.90 3.21 -4.30
CA ILE A 69 1.51 3.05 -2.90
C ILE A 69 0.65 4.24 -2.44
N PHE A 70 -0.45 3.93 -1.75
CA PHE A 70 -1.26 4.88 -0.98
C PHE A 70 -1.34 4.42 0.48
N ARG A 71 -1.19 5.34 1.42
CA ARG A 71 -1.20 5.05 2.86
C ARG A 71 -2.13 6.00 3.61
N THR A 72 -2.93 5.46 4.52
CA THR A 72 -3.91 6.29 5.26
C THR A 72 -3.29 7.27 6.27
N ASP A 73 -2.03 7.07 6.66
CA ASP A 73 -1.31 7.97 7.57
C ASP A 73 -0.72 9.20 6.88
N THR A 74 -0.49 9.14 5.56
CA THR A 74 0.05 10.25 4.75
C THR A 74 -0.97 10.82 3.78
N ASP A 75 -1.83 9.98 3.20
CA ASP A 75 -2.78 10.34 2.15
C ASP A 75 -4.22 10.53 2.69
N GLY A 76 -4.43 10.33 4.00
CA GLY A 76 -5.75 10.37 4.63
C GLY A 76 -6.65 9.22 4.16
N ALA A 77 -7.97 9.43 4.12
CA ALA A 77 -8.86 8.42 3.53
C ALA A 77 -8.50 8.22 2.05
N VAL A 78 -8.48 6.97 1.59
CA VAL A 78 -8.18 6.61 0.20
C VAL A 78 -9.42 5.95 -0.39
N THR A 79 -10.02 6.63 -1.37
CA THR A 79 -11.16 6.11 -2.15
C THR A 79 -10.66 5.63 -3.50
N VAL A 80 -10.97 4.39 -3.84
CA VAL A 80 -10.68 3.80 -5.15
C VAL A 80 -11.99 3.61 -5.89
N GLU A 81 -12.15 4.29 -7.02
CA GLU A 81 -13.30 4.10 -7.91
C GLU A 81 -12.87 3.34 -9.16
N MET A 82 -13.62 2.29 -9.48
CA MET A 82 -13.46 1.55 -10.72
C MET A 82 -14.69 1.73 -11.61
N ARG A 83 -14.47 2.16 -12.85
CA ARG A 83 -15.51 2.34 -13.88
C ARG A 83 -15.06 1.61 -15.15
N GLY A 84 -15.56 0.39 -15.34
CA GLY A 84 -15.06 -0.50 -16.39
C GLY A 84 -13.57 -0.77 -16.20
N ALA A 85 -12.76 -0.46 -17.22
CA ALA A 85 -11.30 -0.57 -17.17
C ALA A 85 -10.59 0.66 -16.56
N SER A 86 -11.33 1.71 -16.21
CA SER A 86 -10.76 2.93 -15.62
C SER A 86 -10.67 2.80 -14.10
N LEU A 87 -9.49 3.12 -13.56
CA LEU A 87 -9.23 3.19 -12.12
C LEU A 87 -8.86 4.63 -11.75
N SER A 88 -9.52 5.17 -10.72
CA SER A 88 -9.21 6.49 -10.15
C SER A 88 -9.06 6.39 -8.64
N VAL A 89 -8.15 7.20 -8.09
CA VAL A 89 -7.84 7.22 -6.66
C VAL A 89 -7.97 8.64 -6.14
N HIS A 90 -8.77 8.81 -5.08
CA HIS A 90 -8.95 10.07 -4.37
C HIS A 90 -8.41 9.95 -2.95
N THR A 91 -7.64 10.95 -2.52
CA THR A 91 -6.98 11.00 -1.20
C THR A 91 -7.51 12.20 -0.42
N PHE A 92 -7.71 12.03 0.89
CA PHE A 92 -8.37 13.01 1.76
C PHE A 92 -7.45 13.63 2.82
N ALA A 93 -6.13 13.56 2.64
CA ALA A 93 -5.23 14.36 3.44
C ALA A 93 -5.56 15.85 3.25
N THR A 94 -6.14 16.48 4.27
CA THR A 94 -5.96 17.91 4.46
C THR A 94 -4.46 18.09 4.70
N LEU A 95 -3.79 19.00 4.00
CA LEU A 95 -2.44 19.42 4.37
C LEU A 95 -2.52 19.97 5.81
N ALA A 96 -2.40 19.10 6.81
CA ALA A 96 -2.10 19.55 8.15
C ALA A 96 -0.71 20.17 8.04
N PRO A 97 -0.52 21.45 8.43
CA PRO A 97 0.81 22.04 8.38
C PRO A 97 1.77 21.14 9.14
N ALA A 98 2.90 20.82 8.50
CA ALA A 98 3.91 19.94 9.05
C ALA A 98 4.20 20.38 10.50
N ARG A 99 3.94 19.50 11.47
CA ARG A 99 4.30 19.78 12.86
C ARG A 99 5.82 19.68 12.96
N GLN A 100 6.42 20.69 13.57
CA GLN A 100 7.87 20.76 13.75
C GLN A 100 8.37 19.49 14.46
N GLY A 101 9.26 18.75 13.80
CA GLY A 101 9.80 17.48 14.31
C GLY A 101 9.35 16.20 13.56
N ASP A 102 8.61 16.30 12.46
CA ASP A 102 8.25 15.13 11.64
C ASP A 102 9.50 14.52 10.95
N PRO A 103 9.90 13.28 11.28
CA PRO A 103 11.09 12.64 10.72
C PRO A 103 10.92 12.20 9.26
N TYR A 104 9.74 12.39 8.66
CA TYR A 104 9.46 11.99 7.27
C TYR A 104 9.36 13.17 6.30
N LEU A 105 9.73 14.38 6.71
CA LEU A 105 9.89 15.50 5.77
C LEU A 105 11.10 15.23 4.85
N PRO A 106 10.95 15.38 3.53
CA PRO A 106 12.09 15.27 2.63
C PRO A 106 13.10 16.36 2.96
N SER A 107 14.38 15.98 3.07
CA SER A 107 15.49 16.93 3.15
C SER A 107 15.49 17.78 1.88
N ARG A 108 15.58 19.10 2.04
CA ARG A 108 15.71 20.04 0.91
C ARG A 108 16.95 19.76 0.08
#